data_AF-A0AAU4FXG1-F1
#
_entry.id   AF-A0AAU4FXG1-F1
#
_cell.length_a   1.000
_cell.length_b   1.000
_cell.length_c   1.000
_cell.angle_alpha   90.00
_cell.angle_beta   90.00
_cell.angle_gamma   90.00
#
_symmetry.space_group_name_H-M   'P 1'
#
loop_
_entity.id
_entity.type
_entity.pdbx_description
1 polymer ?
#
loop_
_entity_poly.entity_id
_entity_poly.type
_entity_poly.pdbx_seq_one_letter_code
_entity_poly.pdbx_strand_id
1 'polypeptide(L)'
;MSDHDETAGSQSAFEEEARQVLAAGAREEKLRRRYPIEPRSFERTRMGPYTAYAAMVLEGSGWRQMFPAQPSEDEARLDLAAVLRDTTAHPHVGAGRYAQAADAVENGADQVILGECVYRIVRVEQTVIMTEYGPEPPQATDRPFPEEFDDRESEH
;
A
#
# COMPACT_ATOMS: atom_id res chain seq x y z
N MET A 1 -2.60 33.07 -50.32
CA MET A 1 -3.78 32.18 -50.29
C MET A 1 -3.31 30.81 -49.81
N SER A 2 -3.35 30.56 -48.51
CA SER A 2 -3.49 29.24 -47.85
C SER A 2 -3.30 29.43 -46.34
N ASP A 3 -4.36 29.88 -45.65
CA ASP A 3 -4.46 29.94 -44.17
C ASP A 3 -5.74 29.22 -43.70
N HIS A 4 -6.15 28.15 -44.41
CA HIS A 4 -7.44 27.48 -44.15
C HIS A 4 -7.32 25.99 -43.76
N ASP A 5 -6.12 25.49 -43.51
CA ASP A 5 -5.92 24.06 -43.23
C ASP A 5 -5.59 23.74 -41.75
N GLU A 6 -4.92 24.66 -41.03
CA GLU A 6 -4.57 24.44 -39.60
C GLU A 6 -5.79 24.54 -38.67
N THR A 7 -6.79 25.36 -38.99
CA THR A 7 -7.99 25.55 -38.17
C THR A 7 -8.94 24.34 -38.23
N ALA A 8 -9.00 23.64 -39.35
CA ALA A 8 -9.82 22.44 -39.51
C ALA A 8 -9.25 21.24 -38.74
N GLY A 9 -7.93 21.08 -38.71
CA GLY A 9 -7.25 20.04 -37.91
C GLY A 9 -7.43 20.24 -36.40
N SER A 10 -7.40 21.50 -35.95
CA SER A 10 -7.62 21.87 -34.55
C SER A 10 -9.09 21.67 -34.11
N GLN A 11 -10.07 22.00 -34.95
CA GLN A 11 -11.48 21.74 -34.69
C GLN A 11 -11.80 20.24 -34.62
N SER A 12 -11.24 19.45 -35.53
CA SER A 12 -11.39 17.98 -35.55
C SER A 12 -10.84 17.32 -34.29
N ALA A 13 -9.66 17.73 -33.83
CA ALA A 13 -9.05 17.22 -32.60
C ALA A 13 -9.91 17.54 -31.36
N PHE A 14 -10.47 18.75 -31.28
CA PHE A 14 -11.36 19.16 -30.19
C PHE A 14 -12.67 18.36 -30.17
N GLU A 15 -13.25 18.06 -31.34
CA GLU A 15 -14.46 17.22 -31.43
C GLU A 15 -14.21 15.76 -31.02
N GLU A 16 -13.04 15.21 -31.40
CA GLU A 16 -12.60 13.88 -30.99
C GLU A 16 -12.43 13.81 -29.47
N GLU A 17 -11.77 14.81 -28.88
CA GLU A 17 -11.57 14.94 -27.44
C GLU A 17 -12.90 15.07 -26.69
N ALA A 18 -13.80 15.93 -27.16
CA ALA A 18 -15.13 16.10 -26.58
C ALA A 18 -15.94 14.78 -26.60
N ARG A 19 -15.85 14.00 -27.69
CA ARG A 19 -16.48 12.67 -27.78
C ARG A 19 -15.88 11.69 -26.76
N GLN A 20 -14.57 11.70 -26.56
CA GLN A 20 -13.90 10.84 -25.57
C GLN A 20 -14.32 11.19 -24.14
N VAL A 21 -14.39 12.49 -23.81
CA VAL A 21 -14.84 12.98 -22.49
C VAL A 21 -16.30 12.56 -22.22
N LEU A 22 -17.20 12.75 -23.19
CA LEU A 22 -18.59 12.33 -23.05
C LEU A 22 -18.74 10.81 -22.88
N ALA A 23 -17.94 10.03 -23.62
CA ALA A 23 -17.91 8.58 -23.49
C ALA A 23 -17.37 8.14 -22.12
N ALA A 24 -16.38 8.84 -21.58
CA ALA A 24 -15.88 8.62 -20.22
C ALA A 24 -16.96 8.92 -19.17
N GLY A 25 -17.62 10.09 -19.27
CA GLY A 25 -18.72 10.46 -18.37
C GLY A 25 -19.88 9.46 -18.40
N ALA A 26 -20.25 8.94 -19.58
CA ALA A 26 -21.27 7.90 -19.70
C ALA A 26 -20.87 6.58 -19.02
N ARG A 27 -19.58 6.19 -19.10
CA ARG A 27 -19.06 5.01 -18.39
C ARG A 27 -19.05 5.23 -16.88
N GLU A 28 -18.65 6.41 -16.42
CA GLU A 28 -18.66 6.78 -15.00
C GLU A 28 -20.08 6.78 -14.43
N GLU A 29 -21.05 7.35 -15.15
CA GLU A 29 -22.45 7.35 -14.73
C GLU A 29 -23.02 5.92 -14.66
N LYS A 30 -22.66 5.05 -15.60
CA LYS A 30 -23.02 3.63 -15.54
C LYS A 30 -22.44 2.94 -14.30
N LEU A 31 -21.22 3.29 -13.91
CA LEU A 31 -20.59 2.78 -12.68
C LEU A 31 -21.29 3.32 -11.43
N ARG A 32 -21.59 4.63 -11.37
CA ARG A 32 -22.32 5.25 -10.24
C ARG A 32 -23.69 4.63 -10.01
N ARG A 33 -24.40 4.29 -11.08
CA ARG A 33 -25.70 3.59 -10.98
C ARG A 33 -25.57 2.15 -10.49
N ARG A 34 -24.48 1.47 -10.84
CA ARG A 34 -24.21 0.09 -10.41
C ARG A 34 -23.68 0.01 -8.97
N TYR A 35 -22.88 1.00 -8.58
CA TYR A 35 -22.18 1.07 -7.30
C TYR A 35 -22.53 2.41 -6.60
N PRO A 36 -23.72 2.50 -5.97
CA PRO A 36 -24.17 3.73 -5.34
C PRO A 36 -23.25 4.14 -4.18
N ILE A 37 -22.95 5.44 -4.07
CA ILE A 37 -22.02 6.02 -3.09
C ILE A 37 -22.75 6.41 -1.78
N GLU A 38 -24.07 6.57 -1.82
CA GLU A 38 -24.88 6.95 -0.66
C GLU A 38 -24.93 5.83 0.40
N PRO A 39 -24.92 6.18 1.70
CA PRO A 39 -24.92 5.21 2.78
C PRO A 39 -26.21 4.39 2.78
N ARG A 40 -26.11 3.15 2.29
CA ARG A 40 -27.08 2.09 2.56
C ARG A 40 -26.49 1.14 3.59
N SER A 41 -27.34 0.43 4.33
CA SER A 41 -26.91 -0.74 5.08
C SER A 41 -26.42 -1.78 4.07
N PHE A 42 -25.12 -1.94 3.94
CA PHE A 42 -24.54 -2.98 3.10
C PHE A 42 -24.60 -4.31 3.84
N GLU A 43 -25.09 -5.36 3.18
CA GLU A 43 -25.00 -6.72 3.72
C GLU A 43 -23.63 -7.30 3.38
N ARG A 44 -22.88 -7.72 4.41
CA ARG A 44 -21.60 -8.44 4.24
C ARG A 44 -21.88 -9.81 3.63
N THR A 45 -21.34 -10.08 2.46
CA THR A 45 -21.59 -11.32 1.71
C THR A 45 -20.41 -12.28 1.74
N ARG A 46 -19.17 -11.80 1.88
CA ARG A 46 -17.96 -12.63 1.88
C ARG A 46 -16.77 -11.94 2.55
N MET A 47 -15.85 -12.72 3.11
CA MET A 47 -14.48 -12.27 3.43
C MET A 47 -13.51 -12.80 2.38
N GLY A 48 -12.71 -11.92 1.79
CA GLY A 48 -11.60 -12.28 0.90
C GLY A 48 -10.27 -12.17 1.65
N PRO A 49 -9.56 -13.29 1.91
CA PRO A 49 -8.21 -13.22 2.46
C PRO A 49 -7.24 -12.71 1.40
N TYR A 50 -6.29 -11.87 1.82
CA TYR A 50 -5.18 -11.37 1.04
C TYR A 50 -3.91 -11.51 1.88
N THR A 51 -2.91 -12.22 1.34
CA THR A 51 -1.62 -12.36 2.02
C THR A 51 -0.68 -11.29 1.50
N ALA A 52 -0.03 -10.59 2.42
CA ALA A 52 1.02 -9.63 2.14
C ALA A 52 2.21 -9.87 3.08
N TYR A 53 3.34 -9.23 2.79
CA TYR A 53 4.58 -9.37 3.53
C TYR A 53 5.16 -8.00 3.84
N ALA A 54 5.68 -7.81 5.05
CA ALA A 54 6.34 -6.57 5.42
C ALA A 54 7.58 -6.89 6.26
N ALA A 55 8.44 -5.90 6.46
CA ALA A 55 9.42 -5.97 7.53
C ALA A 55 8.94 -5.19 8.74
N MET A 56 9.20 -5.75 9.91
CA MET A 56 9.05 -5.05 11.18
C MET A 56 10.41 -4.92 11.86
N VAL A 57 10.59 -3.82 12.56
CA VAL A 57 11.71 -3.63 13.49
C VAL A 57 11.18 -3.67 14.92
N LEU A 58 11.88 -4.35 15.81
CA LEU A 58 11.72 -4.23 17.26
C LEU A 58 12.66 -3.12 17.74
N GLU A 59 12.09 -2.06 18.28
CA GLU A 59 12.79 -0.90 18.86
C GLU A 59 12.20 -0.64 20.25
N GLY A 60 13.04 -0.51 21.28
CA GLY A 60 12.57 -0.42 22.67
C GLY A 60 11.75 -1.67 23.06
N SER A 61 10.47 -1.49 23.37
CA SER A 61 9.52 -2.55 23.73
C SER A 61 8.56 -2.96 22.62
N GLY A 62 8.54 -2.28 21.46
CA GLY A 62 7.47 -2.41 20.47
C GLY A 62 7.93 -2.76 19.05
N TRP A 63 7.04 -3.43 18.30
CA TRP A 63 7.25 -3.71 16.88
C TRP A 63 6.68 -2.60 16.01
N ARG A 64 7.45 -2.17 15.01
CA ARG A 64 7.05 -1.14 14.04
C ARG A 64 7.26 -1.62 12.60
N GLN A 65 6.25 -1.44 11.76
CA GLN A 65 6.36 -1.73 10.32
C GLN A 65 7.27 -0.71 9.62
N MET A 66 8.11 -1.20 8.71
CA MET A 66 9.13 -0.38 8.04
C MET A 66 8.67 0.21 6.70
N PHE A 67 7.82 -0.50 5.97
CA PHE A 67 7.31 -0.12 4.64
C PHE A 67 5.92 -0.73 4.41
N PRO A 68 5.09 -0.21 3.49
CA PRO A 68 3.78 -0.78 3.15
C PRO A 68 3.86 -2.28 2.83
N ALA A 69 2.88 -3.08 3.24
CA ALA A 69 2.93 -4.52 3.01
C ALA A 69 2.94 -4.83 1.49
N GLN A 70 3.86 -5.67 1.06
CA GLN A 70 4.09 -6.08 -0.32
C GLN A 70 3.32 -7.36 -0.66
N PRO A 71 2.89 -7.55 -1.92
CA PRO A 71 2.17 -8.75 -2.32
C PRO A 71 3.03 -10.01 -2.28
N SER A 72 4.37 -9.88 -2.32
CA SER A 72 5.29 -11.00 -2.30
C SER A 72 6.36 -10.88 -1.21
N GLU A 73 6.85 -12.03 -0.76
CA GLU A 73 7.96 -12.13 0.18
C GLU A 73 9.25 -11.54 -0.42
N ASP A 74 9.54 -11.86 -1.68
CA ASP A 74 10.75 -11.39 -2.38
C ASP A 74 10.80 -9.86 -2.46
N GLU A 75 9.69 -9.20 -2.77
CA GLU A 75 9.62 -7.74 -2.79
C GLU A 75 9.81 -7.16 -1.39
N ALA A 76 9.22 -7.76 -0.35
CA ALA A 76 9.46 -7.32 1.03
C ALA A 76 10.93 -7.48 1.45
N ARG A 77 11.63 -8.51 0.97
CA ARG A 77 13.07 -8.70 1.21
C ARG A 77 13.89 -7.62 0.52
N LEU A 78 13.59 -7.32 -0.75
CA LEU A 78 14.26 -6.26 -1.49
C LEU A 78 14.06 -4.90 -0.83
N ASP A 79 12.83 -4.60 -0.39
CA ASP A 79 12.52 -3.36 0.33
C ASP A 79 13.25 -3.26 1.67
N LEU A 80 13.30 -4.35 2.45
CA LEU A 80 14.06 -4.37 3.70
C LEU A 80 15.57 -4.18 3.43
N ALA A 81 16.11 -4.85 2.42
CA ALA A 81 17.52 -4.71 2.05
C ALA A 81 17.86 -3.27 1.63
N ALA A 82 16.97 -2.62 0.86
CA ALA A 82 17.11 -1.21 0.52
C ALA A 82 17.09 -0.31 1.77
N VAL A 83 16.12 -0.52 2.67
CA VAL A 83 16.06 0.20 3.96
C VAL A 83 17.34 0.02 4.76
N LEU A 84 17.87 -1.19 4.85
CA LEU A 84 19.12 -1.46 5.57
C LEU A 84 20.32 -0.75 4.94
N ARG A 85 20.42 -0.70 3.61
CA ARG A 85 21.51 0.00 2.91
C ARG A 85 21.47 1.51 3.09
N ASP A 86 20.27 2.09 3.15
CA ASP A 86 20.08 3.53 3.26
C ASP A 86 20.05 4.02 4.72
N THR A 87 19.95 3.10 5.69
CA THR A 87 19.79 3.50 7.08
C THR A 87 21.08 4.06 7.68
N THR A 88 20.90 5.13 8.46
CA THR A 88 21.95 5.74 9.28
C THR A 88 21.58 5.75 10.76
N ALA A 89 20.49 5.06 11.12
CA ALA A 89 19.84 5.11 12.43
C ALA A 89 20.79 4.77 13.59
N HIS A 90 21.77 3.90 13.38
CA HIS A 90 22.75 3.53 14.39
C HIS A 90 24.18 3.71 13.86
N PRO A 91 24.74 4.95 13.94
CA PRO A 91 26.06 5.25 13.40
C PRO A 91 27.18 4.35 13.98
N HIS A 92 26.98 3.83 15.19
CA HIS A 92 27.91 2.91 15.86
C HIS A 92 27.91 1.47 15.30
N VAL A 93 26.87 1.05 14.57
CA VAL A 93 26.80 -0.27 13.92
C VAL A 93 27.68 -0.28 12.66
N GLY A 94 27.84 0.87 12.00
CA GLY A 94 28.69 1.04 10.83
C GLY A 94 28.04 0.52 9.54
N ALA A 95 28.21 1.27 8.45
CA ALA A 95 27.58 0.99 7.15
C ALA A 95 27.88 -0.41 6.60
N GLY A 96 29.07 -0.97 6.86
CA GLY A 96 29.44 -2.31 6.42
C GLY A 96 28.59 -3.44 7.03
N ARG A 97 28.16 -3.29 8.29
CA ARG A 97 27.28 -4.29 8.94
C ARG A 97 25.87 -4.23 8.39
N TYR A 98 25.39 -3.03 8.06
CA TYR A 98 24.11 -2.84 7.38
C TYR A 98 24.12 -3.45 5.98
N ALA A 99 25.18 -3.24 5.20
CA ALA A 99 25.33 -3.87 3.88
C ALA A 99 25.34 -5.41 3.99
N GLN A 100 26.10 -5.97 4.94
CA GLN A 100 26.12 -7.43 5.17
C GLN A 100 24.73 -7.98 5.55
N ALA A 101 23.98 -7.25 6.37
CA ALA A 101 22.63 -7.64 6.75
C ALA A 101 21.64 -7.53 5.59
N ALA A 102 21.76 -6.50 4.75
CA ALA A 102 20.98 -6.37 3.53
C ALA A 102 21.22 -7.57 2.59
N ASP A 103 22.49 -7.93 2.37
CA ASP A 103 22.84 -9.10 1.57
C ASP A 103 22.31 -10.39 2.21
N ALA A 104 22.35 -10.53 3.54
CA ALA A 104 21.78 -11.69 4.22
C ALA A 104 20.26 -11.81 4.01
N VAL A 105 19.53 -10.69 4.08
CA VAL A 105 18.07 -10.66 3.85
C VAL A 105 17.72 -11.04 2.41
N GLU A 106 18.45 -10.52 1.42
CA GLU A 106 18.29 -10.89 0.00
C GLU A 106 18.61 -12.37 -0.25
N ASN A 107 19.52 -12.95 0.53
CA ASN A 107 19.87 -14.37 0.47
C ASN A 107 18.98 -15.25 1.36
N GLY A 108 17.85 -14.74 1.85
CA GLY A 108 16.82 -15.53 2.52
C GLY A 108 16.82 -15.47 4.05
N ALA A 109 17.61 -14.60 4.68
CA ALA A 109 17.49 -14.41 6.13
C ALA A 109 16.16 -13.75 6.49
N ASP A 110 15.34 -14.42 7.30
CA ASP A 110 14.05 -13.88 7.79
C ASP A 110 14.21 -12.81 8.85
N GLN A 111 15.37 -12.78 9.52
CA GLN A 111 15.64 -11.89 10.62
C GLN A 111 17.12 -11.51 10.68
N VAL A 112 17.38 -10.24 10.98
CA VAL A 112 18.73 -9.72 11.29
C VAL A 112 18.67 -8.84 12.54
N ILE A 113 19.76 -8.83 13.31
CA ILE A 113 19.90 -8.04 14.53
C ILE A 113 21.05 -7.06 14.33
N LEU A 114 20.77 -5.76 14.48
CA LEU A 114 21.73 -4.68 14.26
C LEU A 114 21.58 -3.63 15.36
N GLY A 115 22.67 -3.37 16.09
CA GLY A 115 22.61 -2.53 17.28
C GLY A 115 21.68 -3.16 18.32
N GLU A 116 20.67 -2.40 18.75
CA GLU A 116 19.63 -2.83 19.68
C GLU A 116 18.31 -3.21 18.96
N CYS A 117 18.32 -3.27 17.62
CA CYS A 117 17.14 -3.48 16.81
C CYS A 117 17.07 -4.88 16.21
N VAL A 118 15.87 -5.46 16.17
CA VAL A 118 15.58 -6.73 15.49
C VAL A 118 14.73 -6.46 14.27
N TYR A 119 15.26 -6.67 13.06
CA TYR A 119 14.52 -6.56 11.81
C TYR A 119 14.03 -7.94 11.38
N ARG A 120 12.77 -8.07 11.01
CA ARG A 120 12.16 -9.36 10.65
C ARG A 120 11.16 -9.23 9.51
N ILE A 121 11.22 -10.15 8.55
CA ILE A 121 10.16 -10.35 7.55
C ILE A 121 8.97 -11.05 8.22
N VAL A 122 7.79 -10.47 8.07
CA VAL A 122 6.54 -11.01 8.62
C VAL A 122 5.51 -11.22 7.52
N ARG A 123 4.70 -12.26 7.68
CA ARG A 123 3.49 -12.48 6.89
C ARG A 123 2.34 -11.74 7.54
N VAL A 124 1.64 -10.92 6.76
CA VAL A 124 0.43 -10.19 7.14
C VAL A 124 -0.76 -10.81 6.40
N GLU A 125 -1.75 -11.28 7.15
CA GLU A 125 -3.02 -11.72 6.59
C GLU A 125 -4.02 -10.56 6.67
N GLN A 126 -4.33 -9.97 5.52
CA GLN A 126 -5.32 -8.92 5.38
C GLN A 126 -6.66 -9.52 4.94
N THR A 127 -7.76 -8.99 5.45
CA THR A 127 -9.10 -9.42 5.04
C THR A 127 -9.84 -8.25 4.42
N VAL A 128 -10.35 -8.46 3.21
CA VAL A 128 -11.31 -7.53 2.59
C VAL A 128 -12.70 -8.05 2.85
N ILE A 129 -13.51 -7.26 3.54
CA ILE A 129 -14.94 -7.54 3.71
C ILE A 129 -15.65 -7.12 2.42
N MET A 130 -16.40 -8.04 1.82
CA MET A 130 -17.16 -7.82 0.60
C MET A 130 -18.66 -7.75 0.91
N THR A 131 -19.36 -6.92 0.17
CA THR A 131 -20.81 -6.72 0.18
C THR A 131 -21.40 -7.14 -1.16
N GLU A 132 -22.71 -7.08 -1.33
CA GLU A 132 -23.35 -7.32 -2.64
C GLU A 132 -22.90 -6.31 -3.73
N TYR A 133 -22.35 -5.16 -3.35
CA TYR A 133 -21.87 -4.11 -4.26
C TYR A 133 -20.34 -4.03 -4.38
N GLY A 134 -19.56 -4.80 -3.62
CA GLY A 134 -18.08 -4.75 -3.65
C GLY A 134 -17.44 -4.63 -2.26
N PRO A 135 -16.15 -4.23 -2.16
CA PRO A 135 -15.49 -4.04 -0.87
C PRO A 135 -16.26 -3.08 0.04
N GLU A 136 -16.42 -3.45 1.30
CA GLU A 136 -17.12 -2.63 2.30
C GLU A 136 -16.32 -1.34 2.56
N PRO A 137 -16.96 -0.15 2.51
CA PRO A 137 -16.30 1.09 2.88
C PRO A 137 -16.13 1.19 4.40
N PRO A 138 -15.25 2.09 4.89
CA PRO A 138 -15.11 2.34 6.33
C PRO A 138 -16.46 2.63 6.99
N GLN A 139 -16.72 2.02 8.14
CA GLN A 139 -17.92 2.22 8.94
C GLN A 139 -17.65 3.21 10.07
N ALA A 140 -18.67 3.99 10.46
CA ALA A 140 -18.55 4.91 11.60
C ALA A 140 -18.24 4.20 12.94
N THR A 141 -18.50 2.90 13.01
CA THR A 141 -18.20 2.04 14.16
C THR A 141 -16.84 1.38 14.09
N ASP A 142 -16.08 1.54 13.00
CA ASP A 142 -14.73 1.01 12.90
C ASP A 142 -13.89 1.58 14.04
N ARG A 143 -13.30 0.67 14.82
CA ARG A 143 -12.41 1.03 15.91
C ARG A 143 -10.98 0.93 15.41
N PRO A 144 -10.07 1.82 15.84
CA PRO A 144 -8.65 1.56 15.69
C PRO A 144 -8.30 0.23 16.37
N PHE A 145 -7.17 -0.35 15.97
CA PHE A 145 -6.66 -1.56 16.59
C PHE A 145 -6.57 -1.36 18.12
N PRO A 146 -7.06 -2.31 18.95
CA PRO A 146 -7.10 -2.10 20.39
C PRO A 146 -5.70 -1.89 20.99
N GLU A 147 -5.54 -0.87 21.82
CA GLU A 147 -4.25 -0.54 22.46
C GLU A 147 -3.71 -1.71 23.31
N GLU A 148 -4.60 -2.52 23.90
CA GLU A 148 -4.24 -3.71 24.70
C GLU A 148 -3.53 -4.82 23.91
N PHE A 149 -3.67 -4.82 22.58
CA PHE A 149 -2.93 -5.69 21.67
C PHE A 149 -1.85 -4.94 20.92
N ASP A 150 -1.79 -3.62 21.12
CA ASP A 150 -0.79 -2.74 20.54
C ASP A 150 0.43 -2.70 21.45
N ASP A 151 1.33 -3.67 21.26
CA ASP A 151 2.58 -3.81 22.05
C ASP A 151 3.54 -2.60 21.91
N ARG A 152 3.14 -1.53 21.22
CA ARG A 152 3.81 -0.23 21.22
C ARG A 152 3.45 0.48 22.54
N GLU A 153 4.33 0.41 23.53
CA GLU A 153 4.22 1.25 24.73
C GLU A 153 3.98 2.70 24.30
N SER A 154 2.88 3.28 24.79
CA SER A 154 2.53 4.67 24.51
C SER A 154 3.53 5.57 25.22
N GLU A 155 4.65 5.87 24.57
CA GLU A 155 5.64 6.82 25.09
C GLU A 155 5.02 8.23 25.08
N HIS A 156 4.55 8.66 26.25
CA HIS A 156 4.20 10.03 26.59
C HIS A 156 5.30 10.67 27.43
#